data_AF-A0A9E3RUA2-F1
#
_entry.id   AF-A0A9E3RUA2-F1
#
_cell.length_a   1.000
_cell.length_b   1.000
_cell.length_c   1.000
_cell.angle_alpha   90.00
_cell.angle_beta   90.00
_cell.angle_gamma   90.00
#
_symmetry.space_group_name_H-M   'P 1'
#
loop_
_entity.id
_entity.type
_entity.pdbx_description
1 polymer ?
#
loop_
_entity_poly.entity_id
_entity_poly.type
_entity_poly.pdbx_seq_one_letter_code
_entity_poly.pdbx_strand_id
1 'polypeptide(L)'
;ADGTGDYGSLAQLANPDGAGATPPFIDQVLGAGSKQGYVFTVNVVNGTATTMPAYTCTATPAAAGRTGYRQYFVDESGVIRFTADGSAVTVSSSPLN
;
A
#
# COMPACT_ATOMS: atom_id res chain seq x y z
N ALA A 1 -9.43 -18.50 -0.31
CA ALA A 1 -8.58 -18.04 0.80
C ALA A 1 -9.43 -18.02 2.07
N ASP A 2 -8.83 -18.31 3.23
CA ASP A 2 -9.57 -18.73 4.44
C ASP A 2 -9.72 -17.62 5.50
N GLY A 3 -9.32 -16.38 5.20
CA GLY A 3 -9.52 -15.23 6.07
C GLY A 3 -8.44 -15.02 7.13
N THR A 4 -7.29 -15.70 7.03
CA THR A 4 -6.20 -15.61 8.03
C THR A 4 -5.07 -14.67 7.61
N GLY A 5 -5.42 -13.52 7.00
CA GLY A 5 -4.45 -12.55 6.46
C GLY A 5 -3.82 -12.95 5.12
N ASP A 6 -4.33 -14.01 4.50
CA ASP A 6 -4.14 -14.32 3.08
C ASP A 6 -4.75 -13.27 2.14
N TYR A 7 -5.34 -12.19 2.65
CA TYR A 7 -5.98 -11.11 1.90
C TYR A 7 -5.31 -9.78 2.21
N GLY A 8 -5.19 -8.92 1.21
CA GLY A 8 -4.72 -7.54 1.37
C GLY A 8 -3.55 -7.15 0.45
N SER A 9 -3.09 -8.04 -0.43
CA SER A 9 -2.28 -7.62 -1.58
C SER A 9 -3.09 -6.71 -2.51
N LEU A 10 -2.41 -5.83 -3.25
CA LEU A 10 -3.06 -4.93 -4.22
C LEU A 10 -3.87 -5.72 -5.27
N ALA A 11 -3.36 -6.84 -5.76
CA ALA A 11 -4.07 -7.69 -6.71
C ALA A 11 -5.39 -8.23 -6.14
N GLN A 12 -5.41 -8.61 -4.87
CA GLN A 12 -6.63 -9.10 -4.20
C GLN A 12 -7.60 -7.96 -3.92
N LEU A 13 -7.15 -6.75 -3.61
CA LEU A 13 -8.05 -5.61 -3.45
C LEU A 13 -8.71 -5.20 -4.79
N ALA A 14 -8.01 -5.40 -5.91
CA ALA A 14 -8.56 -5.19 -7.25
C ALA A 14 -9.48 -6.33 -7.71
N ASN A 15 -9.34 -7.53 -7.15
CA ASN A 15 -10.16 -8.71 -7.46
C ASN A 15 -10.35 -9.63 -6.23
N PRO A 16 -11.22 -9.26 -5.27
CA PRO A 16 -11.26 -9.92 -3.96
C PRO A 16 -12.02 -11.27 -3.93
N ASP A 17 -12.86 -11.55 -4.91
CA ASP A 17 -13.60 -12.82 -5.05
C ASP A 17 -13.03 -13.75 -6.14
N GLY A 18 -11.93 -13.35 -6.82
CA GLY A 18 -11.35 -14.07 -7.95
C GLY A 18 -12.21 -14.03 -9.23
N ALA A 19 -13.44 -13.53 -9.14
CA ALA A 19 -14.40 -13.34 -10.24
C ALA A 19 -14.57 -11.86 -10.62
N GLY A 20 -13.92 -10.95 -9.90
CA GLY A 20 -14.06 -9.50 -9.95
C GLY A 20 -15.21 -9.02 -9.08
N ALA A 21 -14.95 -8.70 -7.81
CA ALA A 21 -15.97 -8.05 -6.99
C ALA A 21 -16.46 -6.80 -7.70
N THR A 22 -17.77 -6.61 -7.70
CA THR A 22 -18.44 -5.54 -8.42
C THR A 22 -19.16 -4.64 -7.42
N PRO A 23 -18.65 -3.43 -7.12
CA PRO A 23 -17.39 -2.84 -7.62
C PRO A 23 -16.14 -3.34 -6.87
N PRO A 24 -14.95 -3.29 -7.49
CA PRO A 24 -13.70 -3.62 -6.82
C PRO A 24 -13.33 -2.53 -5.80
N PHE A 25 -12.55 -2.87 -4.78
CA PHE A 25 -12.16 -1.90 -3.74
C PHE A 25 -11.15 -0.87 -4.25
N ILE A 26 -10.31 -1.28 -5.20
CA ILE A 26 -9.39 -0.41 -5.94
C ILE A 26 -9.46 -0.73 -7.43
N ASP A 27 -9.01 0.19 -8.26
CA ASP A 27 -8.91 -0.06 -9.70
C ASP A 27 -7.79 -1.04 -10.05
N GLN A 28 -7.91 -1.67 -11.21
CA GLN A 28 -6.95 -2.67 -11.68
C GLN A 28 -5.53 -2.12 -11.90
N VAL A 29 -5.36 -0.82 -12.19
CA VAL A 29 -4.02 -0.23 -12.40
C VAL A 29 -3.28 -0.13 -11.06
N LEU A 30 -3.96 0.30 -10.01
CA LEU A 30 -3.40 0.25 -8.65
C LEU A 30 -3.20 -1.21 -8.20
N GLY A 31 -4.13 -2.10 -8.57
CA GLY A 31 -4.02 -3.54 -8.32
C GLY A 31 -2.76 -4.19 -8.89
N ALA A 32 -2.26 -3.67 -10.02
CA ALA A 32 -1.01 -4.10 -10.64
C ALA A 32 0.26 -3.54 -9.95
N GLY A 33 0.11 -2.68 -8.95
CA GLY A 33 1.21 -2.15 -8.15
C GLY A 33 1.94 -0.95 -8.76
N SER A 34 1.48 -0.40 -9.87
CA SER A 34 2.10 0.79 -10.49
C SER A 34 1.05 1.74 -11.04
N LYS A 35 1.01 2.97 -10.54
CA LYS A 35 0.01 3.96 -10.93
C LYS A 35 0.55 5.38 -10.79
N GLN A 36 0.22 6.25 -11.74
CA GLN A 36 0.66 7.66 -11.78
C GLN A 36 2.17 7.89 -11.60
N GLY A 37 3.02 6.97 -12.08
CA GLY A 37 4.47 7.09 -11.97
C GLY A 37 5.06 6.65 -10.62
N TYR A 38 4.26 6.00 -9.78
CA TYR A 38 4.67 5.42 -8.51
C TYR A 38 4.48 3.91 -8.49
N VAL A 39 5.39 3.22 -7.81
CA VAL A 39 5.31 1.80 -7.47
C VAL A 39 4.75 1.69 -6.06
N PHE A 40 3.64 0.98 -5.92
CA PHE A 40 2.95 0.73 -4.67
C PHE A 40 3.32 -0.66 -4.15
N THR A 41 3.76 -0.71 -2.90
CA THR A 41 4.07 -1.95 -2.19
C THR A 41 3.26 -2.00 -0.92
N VAL A 42 2.44 -3.04 -0.77
CA VAL A 42 1.68 -3.31 0.45
C VAL A 42 2.30 -4.52 1.14
N ASN A 43 2.57 -4.39 2.43
CA ASN A 43 2.94 -5.50 3.29
C ASN A 43 1.82 -5.71 4.31
N VAL A 44 1.33 -6.94 4.44
CA VAL A 44 0.30 -7.31 5.40
C VAL A 44 0.90 -8.26 6.43
N VAL A 45 0.62 -8.02 7.69
CA VAL A 45 0.95 -8.90 8.81
C VAL A 45 -0.35 -9.48 9.34
N ASN A 46 -0.44 -10.80 9.28
CA ASN A 46 -1.63 -11.52 9.69
C ASN A 46 -1.85 -11.36 11.20
N GLY A 47 -3.10 -11.11 11.58
CA GLY A 47 -3.48 -11.09 12.98
C GLY A 47 -3.42 -12.48 13.60
N THR A 48 -3.43 -12.53 14.93
CA THR A 48 -3.59 -13.76 15.70
C THR A 48 -4.80 -13.62 16.62
N ALA A 49 -5.13 -14.65 17.40
CA ALA A 49 -6.19 -14.57 18.41
C ALA A 49 -5.99 -13.41 19.43
N THR A 50 -4.76 -12.94 19.59
CA THR A 50 -4.38 -11.90 20.56
C THR A 50 -3.80 -10.64 19.92
N THR A 51 -3.71 -10.58 18.59
CA THR A 51 -3.06 -9.47 17.89
C THR A 51 -3.88 -9.10 16.67
N MET A 52 -4.21 -7.82 16.53
CA MET A 52 -4.93 -7.34 15.37
C MET A 52 -4.06 -7.46 14.10
N PRO A 53 -4.65 -7.74 12.93
CA PRO A 53 -3.91 -7.69 11.67
C PRO A 53 -3.40 -6.27 11.43
N ALA A 54 -2.27 -6.19 10.72
CA ALA A 54 -1.62 -4.94 10.38
C ALA A 54 -1.24 -4.89 8.89
N TYR A 55 -1.09 -3.70 8.33
CA TYR A 55 -0.58 -3.44 7.01
C TYR A 55 0.28 -2.16 6.98
N THR A 56 1.23 -2.14 6.05
CA THR A 56 1.89 -0.92 5.62
C THR A 56 1.79 -0.80 4.11
N CYS A 57 1.70 0.42 3.61
CA CYS A 57 1.71 0.71 2.18
C CYS A 57 2.71 1.82 1.90
N THR A 58 3.61 1.57 0.96
CA THR A 58 4.54 2.58 0.46
C THR A 58 4.27 2.88 -1.01
N ALA A 59 4.37 4.16 -1.38
CA ALA A 59 4.41 4.58 -2.78
C ALA A 59 5.76 5.25 -3.05
N THR A 60 6.56 4.63 -3.91
CA THR A 60 7.89 5.14 -4.30
C THR A 60 7.86 5.57 -5.77
N PRO A 61 8.53 6.68 -6.16
CA PRO A 61 8.61 7.05 -7.56
C PRO A 61 9.25 5.93 -8.39
N ALA A 62 8.60 5.53 -9.49
CA ALA A 62 9.15 4.54 -10.42
C ALA A 62 10.53 4.95 -10.98
N ALA A 63 10.76 6.26 -11.15
CA ALA A 63 12.08 6.84 -11.39
C ALA A 63 12.27 8.09 -10.51
N ALA A 64 13.07 7.95 -9.46
CA ALA A 64 13.37 9.02 -8.52
C ALA A 64 13.92 10.28 -9.25
N GLY A 65 13.37 11.44 -8.92
CA GLY A 65 13.72 12.72 -9.55
C GLY A 65 13.11 12.95 -10.94
N ARG A 66 12.37 11.99 -11.49
CA ARG A 66 11.66 12.13 -12.78
C ARG A 66 10.16 11.95 -12.66
N THR A 67 9.69 10.82 -12.10
CA THR A 67 8.26 10.56 -11.91
C THR A 67 7.76 11.04 -10.55
N GLY A 68 8.68 11.36 -9.64
CA GLY A 68 8.39 11.90 -8.33
C GLY A 68 9.68 12.19 -7.54
N TYR A 69 9.58 13.09 -6.58
CA TYR A 69 10.64 13.38 -5.60
C TYR A 69 10.33 12.84 -4.21
N ARG A 70 9.04 12.73 -3.87
CA ARG A 70 8.60 12.25 -2.57
C ARG A 70 8.37 10.76 -2.59
N GLN A 71 8.61 10.10 -1.48
CA GLN A 71 8.09 8.77 -1.18
C GLN A 71 7.00 8.91 -0.13
N TYR A 72 6.00 8.02 -0.16
CA TYR A 72 4.87 8.06 0.76
C TYR A 72 4.72 6.77 1.54
N PHE A 73 4.27 6.88 2.78
CA PHE A 73 3.96 5.76 3.67
C PHE A 73 2.59 5.97 4.32
N VAL A 74 1.83 4.90 4.49
CA VAL A 74 0.63 4.86 5.31
C VAL A 74 0.48 3.49 5.97
N ASP A 75 -0.13 3.46 7.14
CA ASP A 75 -0.50 2.28 7.91
C ASP A 75 -1.95 2.44 8.44
N GLU A 76 -2.36 1.63 9.42
CA GLU A 76 -3.72 1.64 10.00
C GLU A 76 -4.05 2.96 10.71
N SER A 77 -3.07 3.79 11.05
CA SER A 77 -3.33 5.11 11.60
C SER A 77 -4.01 6.04 10.60
N GLY A 78 -3.90 5.74 9.29
CA GLY A 78 -4.36 6.59 8.21
C GLY A 78 -3.50 7.85 8.01
N VAL A 79 -2.44 8.03 8.79
CA VAL A 79 -1.52 9.18 8.67
C VAL A 79 -0.59 8.92 7.48
N ILE A 80 -0.72 9.76 6.45
CA ILE A 80 0.21 9.76 5.33
C ILE A 80 1.50 10.44 5.77
N ARG A 81 2.63 9.78 5.57
CA ARG A 81 3.98 10.28 5.88
C ARG A 81 4.80 10.34 4.61
N PHE A 82 5.85 11.16 4.59
CA PHE A 82 6.70 11.29 3.41
C PHE A 82 8.18 11.54 3.72
N THR A 83 9.02 11.20 2.75
CA THR A 83 10.42 11.65 2.62
C THR A 83 10.61 12.29 1.25
N ALA A 84 11.59 13.19 1.10
CA ALA A 84 11.85 13.89 -0.18
C ALA A 84 13.35 13.98 -0.51
N ASP A 85 14.21 13.42 0.34
CA ASP A 85 15.67 13.43 0.26
C ASP A 85 16.25 12.13 -0.33
N GLY A 86 15.36 11.21 -0.78
CA GLY A 86 15.73 9.90 -1.29
C GLY A 86 15.88 8.81 -0.23
N SER A 87 15.76 9.14 1.06
CA SER A 87 15.71 8.14 2.13
C SER A 87 14.41 7.34 2.08
N ALA A 88 14.46 6.09 2.52
CA ALA A 88 13.28 5.23 2.60
C ALA A 88 12.24 5.81 3.57
N VAL A 89 11.01 5.97 3.09
CA VAL A 89 9.88 6.40 3.93
C VAL A 89 9.43 5.28 4.88
N THR A 90 9.13 5.64 6.12
CA THR A 90 8.71 4.70 7.18
C THR A 90 7.63 5.32 8.08
N VAL A 91 7.15 4.55 9.07
CA VAL A 91 6.27 5.03 10.14
C VAL A 91 6.88 6.18 10.96
N SER A 92 8.21 6.30 11.00
CA SER A 92 8.89 7.38 11.73
C SER A 92 9.06 8.65 10.90
N SER A 93 8.73 8.62 9.60
CA SER A 93 8.80 9.79 8.74
C SER A 93 7.77 10.85 9.13
N SER A 94 8.06 12.11 8.77
CA SER A 94 7.16 13.23 9.06
C SER A 94 5.80 13.06 8.40
N PRO A 95 4.69 13.35 9.12
CA PRO A 95 3.36 13.42 8.52
C PRO A 95 3.30 14.45 7.39
N LEU A 96 2.49 14.14 6.37
CA LEU A 96 2.08 15.09 5.35
C LEU A 96 1.01 16.01 5.96
N ASN A 97 1.27 17.31 5.96
CA ASN A 97 0.33 18.36 6.41
C ASN A 97 -0.33 19.04 5.22
#